data_AF-A0A937GMI6-F1
#
_entry.id   AF-A0A937GMI6-F1
#
_cell.length_a   1.000
_cell.length_b   1.000
_cell.length_c   1.000
_cell.angle_alpha   90.00
_cell.angle_beta   90.00
_cell.angle_gamma   90.00
#
_symmetry.space_group_name_H-M   'P 1'
#
loop_
_entity.id
_entity.type
_entity.pdbx_description
1 polymer ?
#
loop_
_entity_poly.entity_id
_entity_poly.type
_entity_poly.pdbx_seq_one_letter_code
_entity_poly.pdbx_strand_id
1 'polypeptide(L)'
;MSSNAPIAALVDGRVIDHPTAGARGIGRYTIGFVRAMSAAGVVTTVLCSTRAQRRRWQEAIPGISTEQFTRDVVVAASGDSPWFICTQLMLHPIPLDVVPRV
;
A
#
# COMPACT_ATOMS: atom_id res chain seq x y z
N MET A 1 20.49 7.42 22.12
CA MET A 1 19.97 7.69 20.77
C MET A 1 18.97 6.59 20.46
N SER A 2 17.66 6.88 20.49
CA SER A 2 16.65 5.90 20.09
C SER A 2 16.85 5.63 18.62
N SER A 3 17.27 4.41 18.25
CA SER A 3 17.22 3.96 16.86
C SER A 3 15.73 3.90 16.51
N ASN A 4 15.20 4.93 15.86
CA ASN A 4 13.84 4.87 15.35
C ASN A 4 13.81 3.72 14.34
N ALA A 5 13.07 2.66 14.67
CA ALA A 5 12.78 1.61 13.72
C ALA A 5 12.19 2.23 12.45
N PRO A 6 12.55 1.73 11.26
CA PRO A 6 12.02 2.27 10.03
C PRO A 6 10.49 2.21 10.06
N ILE A 7 9.84 3.33 9.74
CA ILE A 7 8.37 3.38 9.64
C ILE A 7 7.97 2.51 8.46
N ALA A 8 7.15 1.50 8.69
CA ALA A 8 6.65 0.61 7.65
C ALA A 8 5.13 0.74 7.45
N ALA A 9 4.70 0.57 6.21
CA ALA A 9 3.30 0.69 5.81
C ALA A 9 2.91 -0.39 4.80
N LEU A 10 1.73 -0.98 5.01
CA LEU A 10 1.06 -1.81 4.02
C LEU A 10 0.05 -0.94 3.26
N VAL A 11 -0.02 -1.10 1.94
CA VAL A 11 -0.93 -0.33 1.08
C VAL A 11 -1.80 -1.29 0.26
N ASP A 12 -3.11 -1.07 0.21
CA ASP A 12 -3.99 -1.81 -0.69
C ASP A 12 -3.69 -1.47 -2.16
N GLY A 13 -3.09 -2.41 -2.89
CA GLY A 13 -2.70 -2.26 -4.29
C GLY A 13 -3.82 -2.51 -5.29
N ARG A 14 -4.99 -3.01 -4.86
CA ARG A 14 -6.09 -3.41 -5.78
C ARG A 14 -6.69 -2.24 -6.54
N VAL A 15 -6.46 -1.01 -6.08
CA VAL A 15 -6.91 0.23 -6.71
C VAL A 15 -6.40 0.40 -8.15
N ILE A 16 -5.24 -0.17 -8.49
CA ILE A 16 -4.60 0.01 -9.82
C ILE A 16 -5.40 -0.65 -10.96
N ASP A 17 -6.16 -1.69 -10.65
CA ASP A 17 -6.97 -2.46 -11.61
C ASP A 17 -8.47 -2.23 -11.42
N HIS A 18 -8.88 -1.43 -10.43
CA HIS A 18 -10.29 -1.22 -10.18
C HIS A 18 -10.94 -0.49 -11.36
N PRO A 19 -12.06 -0.97 -11.91
CA PRO A 19 -12.69 -0.41 -13.12
C PRO A 19 -12.99 1.09 -13.00
N THR A 20 -13.32 1.56 -11.79
CA THR A 20 -13.62 2.97 -11.54
C THR A 20 -12.41 3.77 -11.03
N ALA A 21 -11.42 3.13 -10.40
CA ALA A 21 -10.33 3.84 -9.72
C ALA A 21 -9.00 3.78 -10.49
N GLY A 22 -8.73 2.67 -11.19
CA GLY A 22 -7.47 2.41 -11.89
C GLY A 22 -7.23 3.32 -13.10
N ALA A 23 -8.29 3.72 -13.80
CA ALA A 23 -8.21 4.66 -14.93
C ALA A 23 -8.47 6.13 -14.53
N ARG A 24 -8.95 6.38 -13.31
CA ARG A 24 -9.32 7.72 -12.82
C ARG A 24 -8.23 8.30 -11.90
N GLY A 25 -8.52 9.47 -11.30
CA GLY A 25 -7.59 10.18 -10.44
C GLY A 25 -7.11 9.38 -9.23
N ILE A 26 -7.89 8.42 -8.73
CA ILE A 26 -7.57 7.66 -7.52
C ILE A 26 -6.37 6.75 -7.72
N GLY A 27 -6.31 5.94 -8.79
CA GLY A 27 -5.14 5.08 -9.05
C GLY A 27 -3.85 5.89 -9.21
N ARG A 28 -3.91 7.02 -9.94
CA ARG A 28 -2.79 7.96 -10.08
C ARG A 28 -2.40 8.59 -8.74
N TYR A 29 -3.38 9.01 -7.95
CA TYR A 29 -3.15 9.57 -6.62
C TYR A 29 -2.48 8.56 -5.69
N THR A 30 -2.98 7.33 -5.62
CA THR A 30 -2.38 6.29 -4.78
C THR A 30 -0.94 5.98 -5.22
N ILE A 31 -0.67 5.89 -6.53
CA ILE A 31 0.71 5.73 -7.03
C ILE A 31 1.58 6.90 -6.58
N GLY A 32 1.09 8.14 -6.70
CA GLY A 32 1.80 9.34 -6.23
C GLY A 32 2.07 9.30 -4.72
N PHE A 33 1.10 8.86 -3.93
CA PHE A 33 1.21 8.75 -2.48
C PHE A 33 2.23 7.67 -2.07
N VAL A 34 2.20 6.49 -2.70
CA VAL A 34 3.19 5.42 -2.47
C VAL A 34 4.59 5.88 -2.87
N ARG A 35 4.74 6.61 -3.99
CA ARG A 35 6.02 7.21 -4.39
C ARG A 35 6.53 8.20 -3.34
N ALA A 36 5.66 9.06 -2.82
CA ALA A 36 6.02 10.03 -1.80
C ALA A 36 6.45 9.35 -0.49
N MET A 37 5.73 8.32 -0.04
CA MET A 37 6.10 7.52 1.14
C MET A 37 7.46 6.85 0.96
N SER A 38 7.68 6.19 -0.18
CA SER A 38 8.97 5.57 -0.50
C SER A 38 10.11 6.59 -0.53
N ALA A 39 9.90 7.75 -1.16
CA ALA A 39 10.88 8.83 -1.19
C ALA A 39 11.17 9.44 0.19
N ALA A 40 10.20 9.40 1.11
CA ALA A 40 10.36 9.82 2.50
C ALA A 40 11.02 8.75 3.39
N GLY A 41 11.40 7.59 2.85
CA GLY A 41 12.06 6.51 3.59
C GLY A 41 11.09 5.56 4.33
N VAL A 42 9.79 5.61 4.05
CA VAL A 42 8.83 4.65 4.59
C VAL A 42 8.99 3.31 3.87
N VAL A 43 9.21 2.24 4.63
CA VAL A 43 9.26 0.87 4.11
C VAL A 43 7.86 0.47 3.68
N THR A 44 7.59 0.59 2.38
CA THR A 44 6.24 0.47 1.84
C THR A 44 6.09 -0.84 1.08
N THR A 45 5.10 -1.64 1.47
CA THR A 45 4.72 -2.88 0.76
C THR A 45 3.31 -2.75 0.21
N VAL A 46 3.17 -2.94 -1.10
CA VAL A 46 1.88 -2.88 -1.77
C VAL A 46 1.26 -4.27 -1.87
N LEU A 47 0.09 -4.45 -1.27
CA LEU A 47 -0.63 -5.72 -1.27
C LEU A 47 -1.49 -5.86 -2.53
N CYS A 48 -1.19 -6.85 -3.35
CA CYS A 48 -1.86 -7.11 -4.63
C CYS A 48 -2.62 -8.44 -4.59
N SER A 49 -3.78 -8.51 -5.25
CA SER A 49 -4.53 -9.76 -5.42
C SER A 49 -4.00 -10.62 -6.57
N THR A 50 -3.39 -10.01 -7.60
CA THR A 50 -2.96 -10.74 -8.81
C THR A 50 -1.51 -10.47 -9.17
N ARG A 51 -0.89 -11.38 -9.94
CA ARG A 51 0.45 -11.16 -10.52
C ARG A 51 0.48 -9.97 -11.49
N ALA A 52 -0.61 -9.74 -12.21
CA ALA A 52 -0.74 -8.62 -13.13
C ALA A 52 -0.69 -7.28 -12.37
N GLN A 53 -1.37 -7.17 -11.24
CA GLN A 53 -1.32 -5.99 -10.36
C GLN A 53 0.10 -5.73 -9.86
N ARG A 54 0.80 -6.77 -9.39
CA ARG A 54 2.19 -6.65 -8.92
C ARG A 54 3.09 -6.07 -9.99
N ARG A 55 3.00 -6.60 -11.22
CA ARG A 55 3.78 -6.09 -12.35
C ARG A 55 3.47 -4.62 -12.63
N ARG A 56 2.19 -4.23 -12.67
CA ARG A 56 1.80 -2.83 -12.91
C ARG A 56 2.34 -1.88 -11.83
N TRP A 57 2.37 -2.32 -10.56
CA TRP A 57 2.95 -1.55 -9.47
C TRP A 57 4.46 -1.40 -9.60
N GLN A 58 5.17 -2.46 -9.98
CA GLN A 58 6.62 -2.44 -10.19
C GLN A 58 7.02 -1.60 -11.41
N GLU A 59 6.21 -1.61 -12.47
CA GLU A 59 6.36 -0.71 -13.62
C GLU A 59 6.10 0.75 -13.22
N ALA A 60 5.08 1.00 -12.40
CA ALA A 60 4.72 2.34 -11.93
C ALA A 60 5.71 2.89 -10.90
N ILE A 61 6.37 2.05 -10.11
CA ILE A 61 7.31 2.44 -9.05
C ILE A 61 8.44 1.40 -9.02
N PRO A 62 9.53 1.61 -9.77
CA PRO A 62 10.66 0.68 -9.78
C PRO A 62 11.22 0.45 -8.37
N GLY A 63 11.38 -0.82 -7.98
CA GLY A 63 11.91 -1.20 -6.68
C GLY A 63 10.90 -1.25 -5.53
N ILE A 64 9.61 -0.98 -5.77
CA ILE A 64 8.58 -1.15 -4.73
C ILE A 64 8.40 -2.63 -4.35
N SER A 65 8.28 -2.89 -3.06
CA SER A 65 7.91 -4.21 -2.55
C SER A 65 6.43 -4.48 -2.83
N THR A 66 6.12 -5.68 -3.33
CA THR A 66 4.74 -6.09 -3.56
C THR A 66 4.52 -7.49 -2.99
N GLU A 67 3.40 -7.68 -2.30
CA GLU A 67 3.03 -8.97 -1.71
C GLU A 67 1.64 -9.41 -2.16
N GLN A 68 1.28 -10.67 -1.91
CA GLN A 68 -0.10 -11.10 -2.07
C GLN A 68 -0.96 -10.58 -0.92
N PHE A 69 -2.12 -9.99 -1.24
CA PHE A 69 -3.05 -9.60 -0.19
C PHE A 69 -3.71 -10.84 0.42
N THR A 70 -3.22 -11.24 1.60
CA THR A 70 -3.80 -12.28 2.45
C THR A 70 -3.92 -11.75 3.88
N ARG A 71 -4.78 -12.40 4.69
CA ARG A 71 -4.87 -12.11 6.13
C ARG A 71 -3.52 -12.27 6.82
N ASP A 72 -2.80 -13.34 6.49
CA ASP A 72 -1.55 -13.71 7.17
C ASP A 72 -0.46 -12.65 6.96
N VAL A 73 -0.37 -12.06 5.77
CA VAL A 73 0.58 -10.96 5.49
C VAL A 73 0.27 -9.72 6.33
N VAL A 74 -1.01 -9.38 6.51
CA VAL A 74 -1.40 -8.23 7.35
C VAL A 74 -1.12 -8.50 8.83
N VAL A 75 -1.45 -9.69 9.32
CA VAL A 75 -1.21 -10.08 10.70
C VAL A 75 0.28 -10.13 11.01
N ALA A 76 1.09 -10.75 10.14
CA ALA A 76 2.54 -10.83 10.30
C ALA A 76 3.19 -9.44 10.35
N ALA A 77 2.72 -8.49 9.55
CA ALA A 77 3.27 -7.15 9.53
C ALA A 77 2.79 -6.28 10.70
N SER A 78 1.71 -6.63 11.41
CA SER A 78 1.12 -5.76 12.45
C SER A 78 2.06 -5.44 13.64
N GLY A 79 3.13 -6.22 13.82
CA GLY A 79 4.19 -5.96 14.80
C GLY A 79 5.23 -4.92 14.34
N ASP A 80 5.55 -4.88 13.04
CA ASP A 80 6.65 -4.07 12.46
C ASP A 80 6.15 -2.94 11.54
N SER A 81 4.90 -3.03 11.06
CA SER A 81 4.22 -2.13 10.13
C SER A 81 2.90 -1.63 10.75
N PRO A 82 2.94 -0.52 11.50
CA PRO A 82 1.79 -0.05 12.28
C PRO A 82 0.64 0.50 11.42
N TRP A 83 0.84 0.67 10.10
CA TRP A 83 -0.10 1.34 9.22
C TRP A 83 -0.58 0.40 8.10
N PHE A 84 -1.91 0.27 7.96
CA PHE A 84 -2.54 -0.35 6.79
C PHE A 84 -3.41 0.67 6.08
N ILE A 85 -2.93 1.14 4.94
CA ILE A 85 -3.59 2.14 4.14
C ILE A 85 -4.57 1.40 3.22
N CYS A 86 -5.81 1.29 3.71
CA CYS A 86 -6.92 0.79 2.93
C CYS A 86 -7.35 1.88 1.97
N THR A 87 -6.90 1.80 0.72
CA THR A 87 -7.30 2.75 -0.33
C THR A 87 -8.69 2.40 -0.85
N GLN A 88 -9.63 2.08 0.05
CA GLN A 88 -10.96 1.56 -0.25
C GLN A 88 -11.44 2.20 -1.54
N LEU A 89 -11.93 1.38 -2.46
CA LEU A 89 -12.43 1.72 -3.80
C LEU A 89 -13.52 2.83 -3.83
N MET A 90 -13.78 3.45 -2.69
CA MET A 90 -14.63 4.58 -2.39
C MET A 90 -14.05 5.85 -3.01
N LEU A 91 -14.91 6.54 -3.73
CA LEU A 91 -14.68 7.85 -4.36
C LEU A 91 -14.57 9.01 -3.31
N HIS A 92 -14.14 8.71 -2.09
CA HIS A 92 -14.03 9.61 -0.94
C HIS A 92 -12.61 9.55 -0.33
N PRO A 93 -12.13 10.60 0.36
CA PRO A 93 -10.73 10.69 0.80
C PRO A 93 -10.30 9.52 1.69
N ILE A 94 -9.06 9.07 1.50
CA ILE A 94 -8.44 7.89 2.15
C ILE A 94 -8.60 8.00 3.68
N PRO A 95 -9.35 7.09 4.33
CA PRO A 95 -9.22 6.92 5.77
C PRO A 95 -7.87 6.25 6.05
N LEU A 96 -7.00 6.95 6.80
CA LEU A 96 -5.81 6.34 7.39
C LEU A 96 -6.28 5.47 8.56
N ASP A 97 -6.66 4.22 8.27
CA ASP A 97 -7.07 3.28 9.32
C ASP A 97 -5.84 2.60 9.96
N VAL A 98 -5.86 2.49 11.28
CA VAL A 98 -4.89 1.67 12.03
C VAL A 98 -5.26 0.20 11.82
N VAL A 99 -4.26 -0.68 11.62
CA VAL A 99 -4.50 -2.14 11.62
C VAL A 99 -5.16 -2.53 12.94
N PRO A 100 -6.38 -3.11 12.95
CA PRO A 100 -6.99 -3.58 14.18
C PRO A 100 -6.09 -4.63 14.83
N ARG A 101 -5.72 -4.41 16.10
CA ARG A 101 -5.09 -5.44 16.92
C ARG A 101 -6.16 -6.47 17.27
N VAL A 102 -5.98 -7.71 16.82
CA VAL A 102 -6.75 -8.87 17.31
C VAL A 102 -5.95 -9.54 18.40
#